data_AF-A0A3Q0J1X1-F1
#
_entry.id   AF-A0A3Q0J1X1-F1
#
_cell.length_a   1.000
_cell.length_b   1.000
_cell.length_c   1.000
_cell.angle_alpha   90.00
_cell.angle_beta   90.00
_cell.angle_gamma   90.00
#
_symmetry.space_group_name_H-M   'P 1'
#
loop_
_entity.id
_entity.type
_entity.pdbx_description
1 polymer ?
#
loop_
_entity_poly.entity_id
_entity_poly.type
_entity_poly.pdbx_seq_one_letter_code
_entity_poly.pdbx_strand_id
1 'polypeptide(L)'
;MLSPKTYGLQYSKNYLSSYAMKEENSGYVKNVNTIGSEDSILPKGIFLSMKRILGGLEMEKDRLNVMTASVSDLLGLLENQFSTEESRRQEKNAKQSSNNDSHSTEKIAQMLNIKREQAEQVEAQIYATIFGGNRLFAFDNHTVEQIPRTLKAVAAQLQNGQNFNYTKLYSAQDFIFRPKSTKLSPEVQWISNFAGQ
;
A
#
# COMPACT_ATOMS: atom_id res chain seq x y z
N MET A 1 27.19 -20.01 12.41
CA MET A 1 26.70 -18.90 11.57
C MET A 1 26.79 -19.31 10.10
N LEU A 2 25.86 -18.84 9.26
CA LEU A 2 25.88 -19.08 7.82
C LEU A 2 26.84 -18.11 7.11
N SER A 3 27.38 -18.52 5.97
CA SER A 3 28.19 -17.67 5.10
C SER A 3 27.30 -16.65 4.37
N PRO A 4 27.67 -15.36 4.35
CA PRO A 4 26.90 -14.35 3.63
C PRO A 4 26.95 -14.62 2.12
N LYS A 5 25.78 -14.67 1.48
CA LYS A 5 25.63 -14.77 0.03
C LYS A 5 24.95 -13.52 -0.51
N THR A 6 25.39 -13.07 -1.68
CA THR A 6 24.75 -11.97 -2.41
C THR A 6 23.60 -12.54 -3.25
N TYR A 7 22.38 -12.09 -2.96
CA TYR A 7 21.18 -12.49 -3.69
C TYR A 7 20.77 -11.38 -4.67
N GLY A 8 20.16 -11.78 -5.80
CA GLY A 8 19.70 -10.86 -6.83
C GLY A 8 18.48 -10.02 -6.42
N LEU A 9 18.00 -9.18 -7.34
CA LEU A 9 16.85 -8.29 -7.09
C LEU A 9 15.52 -9.04 -6.96
N GLN A 10 15.41 -10.22 -7.56
CA GLN A 10 14.21 -11.06 -7.52
C GLN A 10 13.92 -11.66 -6.14
N TYR A 11 14.88 -11.61 -5.21
CA TYR A 11 14.70 -12.12 -3.86
C TYR A 11 14.10 -11.07 -2.93
N SER A 12 13.30 -11.52 -1.97
CA SER A 12 12.74 -10.68 -0.91
C SER A 12 13.82 -10.02 -0.07
N LYS A 13 13.63 -8.75 0.29
CA LYS A 13 14.59 -7.96 1.09
C LYS A 13 13.88 -7.30 2.27
N ASN A 14 14.61 -7.15 3.37
CA ASN A 14 14.20 -6.39 4.54
C ASN A 14 15.28 -5.35 4.84
N TYR A 15 14.88 -4.11 5.00
CA TYR A 15 15.73 -3.02 5.45
C TYR A 15 15.09 -2.35 6.67
N LEU A 16 15.82 -2.36 7.78
CA LEU A 16 15.40 -1.80 9.05
C LEU A 16 16.38 -0.71 9.48
N SER A 17 15.86 0.45 9.83
CA SER A 17 16.63 1.57 10.35
C SER A 17 15.90 2.18 11.54
N SER A 18 16.65 2.47 12.60
CA SER A 18 16.13 3.11 13.80
C SER A 18 17.00 4.28 14.20
N TYR A 19 16.37 5.31 14.79
CA TYR A 19 17.07 6.47 15.31
C TYR A 19 16.39 6.92 16.61
N ALA A 20 17.18 7.40 17.56
CA ALA A 20 16.72 7.87 18.85
C ALA A 20 17.42 9.19 19.21
N MET A 21 16.63 10.20 19.56
CA MET A 21 17.07 11.47 20.12
C MET A 21 16.85 11.43 21.63
N LYS A 22 17.94 11.28 22.38
CA LYS A 22 17.87 11.12 23.84
C LYS A 22 17.38 12.39 24.51
N GLU A 23 17.76 13.54 23.98
CA GLU A 23 17.47 14.87 24.50
C GLU A 23 15.96 15.18 24.47
N GLU A 24 15.24 14.69 23.45
CA GLU A 24 13.79 14.89 23.30
C GLU A 24 12.96 13.68 23.75
N ASN A 25 13.60 12.65 24.30
CA ASN A 25 12.98 11.35 24.60
C ASN A 25 12.12 10.85 23.43
N SER A 26 12.64 10.98 22.21
CA SER A 26 11.94 10.70 20.96
C SER A 26 12.75 9.76 20.07
N GLY A 27 12.08 9.06 19.17
CA GLY A 27 12.73 8.15 18.24
C GLY A 27 11.81 7.71 17.12
N TYR A 28 12.40 7.09 16.10
CA TYR A 28 11.65 6.48 15.01
C TYR A 28 12.28 5.16 14.58
N VAL A 29 11.43 4.26 14.10
CA VAL A 29 11.81 3.00 13.44
C VAL A 29 11.17 2.99 12.06
N LYS A 30 12.00 2.85 11.03
CA LYS A 30 11.61 2.75 9.61
C LYS A 30 11.92 1.35 9.12
N ASN A 31 10.96 0.74 8.42
CA ASN A 31 11.13 -0.59 7.86
C ASN A 31 10.60 -0.65 6.43
N VAL A 32 11.40 -1.21 5.53
CA VAL A 32 11.09 -1.42 4.11
C VAL A 32 11.26 -2.90 3.81
N ASN A 33 10.18 -3.57 3.41
CA ASN A 33 10.21 -4.96 2.99
C ASN A 33 9.76 -5.09 1.55
N THR A 34 10.37 -6.03 0.83
CA THR A 34 9.91 -6.45 -0.48
C THR A 34 9.67 -7.95 -0.49
N ILE A 35 8.66 -8.38 -1.22
CA ILE A 35 8.44 -9.79 -1.58
C ILE A 35 8.84 -9.94 -3.04
N GLY A 36 9.80 -10.83 -3.28
CA GLY A 36 10.27 -11.18 -4.61
C GLY A 36 9.16 -11.70 -5.51
N SER A 37 9.33 -11.54 -6.83
CA SER A 37 8.43 -12.11 -7.82
C SER A 37 9.09 -13.23 -8.61
N GLU A 38 8.27 -14.15 -9.12
CA GLU A 38 8.71 -15.26 -9.97
C GLU A 38 8.68 -14.88 -11.45
N ASP A 39 7.80 -13.94 -11.81
CA ASP A 39 7.49 -13.49 -13.17
C ASP A 39 8.16 -12.15 -13.55
N SER A 40 8.83 -11.48 -12.61
CA SER A 40 9.40 -10.14 -12.81
C SER A 40 10.60 -9.85 -11.91
N ILE A 41 11.47 -8.95 -12.35
CA ILE A 41 12.55 -8.38 -11.52
C ILE A 41 12.02 -7.41 -10.46
N LEU A 42 10.82 -6.86 -10.68
CA LEU A 42 10.14 -6.03 -9.71
C LEU A 42 9.48 -6.91 -8.64
N PRO A 43 9.47 -6.47 -7.37
CA PRO A 43 8.83 -7.24 -6.32
C PRO A 43 7.31 -7.22 -6.49
N LYS A 44 6.66 -8.36 -6.25
CA LYS A 44 5.19 -8.45 -6.21
C LYS A 44 4.58 -7.86 -4.95
N GLY A 45 5.40 -7.53 -3.95
CA GLY A 45 4.95 -6.88 -2.73
C GLY A 45 5.96 -5.87 -2.19
N ILE A 46 5.50 -4.70 -1.76
CA ILE A 46 6.30 -3.66 -1.10
C ILE A 46 5.57 -3.25 0.17
N PHE A 47 6.28 -3.21 1.30
CA PHE A 47 5.75 -2.86 2.61
C PHE A 47 6.64 -1.81 3.25
N LEU A 48 6.09 -0.61 3.40
CA LEU A 48 6.73 0.51 4.07
C LEU A 48 6.07 0.69 5.42
N SER A 49 6.87 0.95 6.45
CA SER A 49 6.31 1.34 7.73
C SER A 49 7.21 2.24 8.54
N MET A 50 6.57 3.12 9.31
CA MET A 50 7.21 4.04 10.23
C MET A 50 6.50 4.01 11.58
N LYS A 51 7.28 3.82 12.64
CA LYS A 51 6.81 3.87 14.03
C LYS A 51 7.53 4.99 14.74
N ARG A 52 6.79 5.86 15.42
CA ARG A 52 7.34 6.93 16.27
C ARG A 52 7.32 6.49 17.72
N ILE A 53 8.33 6.88 18.47
CA ILE A 53 8.41 6.69 19.92
C ILE A 53 8.52 8.10 20.50
N LEU A 54 7.59 8.50 21.35
CA LEU A 54 7.56 9.83 21.95
C LEU A 54 7.34 9.69 23.45
N GLY A 55 8.24 10.23 24.27
CA GLY A 55 8.12 10.16 25.73
C GLY A 55 8.21 8.74 26.29
N GLY A 56 8.81 7.79 25.56
CA GLY A 56 8.81 6.36 25.88
C GLY A 56 7.55 5.59 25.47
N LEU A 57 6.57 6.26 24.85
CA LEU A 57 5.36 5.63 24.32
C LEU A 57 5.52 5.34 22.82
N GLU A 58 5.18 4.13 22.40
CA GLU A 58 5.08 3.81 20.99
C GLU A 58 3.79 4.39 20.42
N MET A 59 3.93 5.28 19.44
CA MET A 59 2.81 5.84 18.70
C MET A 59 2.31 4.84 17.66
N GLU A 60 1.12 5.09 17.13
CA GLU A 60 0.56 4.29 16.04
C GLU A 60 1.50 4.23 14.83
N LYS A 61 1.59 3.05 14.23
CA LYS A 61 2.48 2.73 13.13
C LYS A 61 1.83 3.07 11.79
N ASP A 62 2.38 4.06 11.10
CA ASP A 62 2.01 4.37 9.73
C ASP A 62 2.55 3.26 8.80
N ARG A 63 1.72 2.78 7.87
CA ARG A 63 2.01 1.66 6.97
C ARG A 63 1.50 1.94 5.56
N LEU A 64 2.28 1.55 4.57
CA LEU A 64 1.85 1.46 3.17
C LEU A 64 2.30 0.11 2.62
N ASN A 65 1.34 -0.72 2.22
CA ASN A 65 1.59 -2.01 1.61
C ASN A 65 0.99 -1.99 0.21
N VAL A 66 1.73 -2.48 -0.76
CA VAL A 66 1.27 -2.68 -2.14
C VAL A 66 1.61 -4.11 -2.50
N MET A 67 0.64 -4.86 -3.04
CA MET A 67 0.84 -6.25 -3.44
C MET A 67 0.10 -6.56 -4.74
N THR A 68 0.60 -7.51 -5.51
CA THR A 68 -0.06 -8.10 -6.68
C THR A 68 0.19 -9.60 -6.71
N ALA A 69 -0.72 -10.36 -7.33
CA ALA A 69 -0.53 -11.79 -7.58
C ALA A 69 0.57 -12.01 -8.63
N SER A 70 0.50 -11.25 -9.72
CA SER A 70 1.42 -11.27 -10.87
C SER A 70 1.80 -9.83 -11.21
N VAL A 71 3.11 -9.57 -11.36
CA VAL A 71 3.60 -8.25 -11.71
C VAL A 71 3.49 -8.05 -13.22
N SER A 72 3.82 -9.08 -13.98
CA SER A 72 3.82 -9.04 -15.43
C SER A 72 2.40 -8.84 -15.98
N ASP A 73 1.39 -9.50 -15.40
CA ASP A 73 0.01 -9.32 -15.84
C ASP A 73 -0.55 -7.94 -15.47
N LEU A 74 -0.25 -7.45 -14.25
CA LEU A 74 -0.67 -6.11 -13.83
C LEU A 74 -0.06 -5.03 -14.75
N LEU A 75 1.24 -5.13 -15.04
CA LEU A 75 1.91 -4.19 -15.93
C LEU A 75 1.38 -4.30 -17.36
N GLY A 76 1.16 -5.51 -17.87
CA GLY A 76 0.56 -5.73 -19.18
C GLY A 76 -0.85 -5.13 -19.28
N LEU A 77 -1.69 -5.29 -18.26
CA LEU A 77 -3.00 -4.64 -18.22
C LEU A 77 -2.90 -3.11 -18.20
N LEU A 78 -2.00 -2.55 -17.38
CA LEU A 78 -1.80 -1.10 -17.32
C LEU A 78 -1.31 -0.56 -18.67
N GLU A 79 -0.31 -1.19 -19.27
CA GLU A 79 0.21 -0.80 -20.59
C GLU A 79 -0.90 -0.84 -21.66
N ASN A 80 -1.74 -1.87 -21.63
CA ASN A 80 -2.89 -1.96 -22.51
C ASN A 80 -3.86 -0.78 -22.32
N GLN A 81 -4.10 -0.31 -21.10
CA GLN A 81 -5.01 0.83 -20.86
C GLN A 81 -4.47 2.19 -21.31
N PHE A 82 -3.15 2.36 -21.34
CA PHE A 82 -2.51 3.63 -21.67
C PHE A 82 -1.84 3.66 -23.05
N SER A 83 -1.79 2.53 -23.76
CA SER A 83 -1.24 2.47 -25.13
C SER A 83 -2.13 3.17 -26.15
N THR A 84 -1.49 3.83 -27.12
CA THR A 84 -2.17 4.49 -28.24
C THR A 84 -2.63 3.46 -29.28
N GLU A 85 -3.69 3.77 -30.04
CA GLU A 85 -4.18 2.93 -31.14
C GLU A 85 -3.09 2.58 -32.17
N GLU A 86 -2.13 3.48 -32.39
CA GLU A 86 -1.00 3.24 -33.28
C GLU A 86 -0.02 2.18 -32.73
N SER A 87 0.28 2.24 -31.43
CA SER A 87 1.09 1.24 -30.73
C SER A 87 0.42 -0.13 -30.74
N ARG A 88 -0.91 -0.17 -30.56
CA ARG A 88 -1.70 -1.42 -30.66
C ARG A 88 -1.70 -2.00 -32.07
N ARG A 89 -1.73 -1.15 -33.11
CA ARG A 89 -1.64 -1.59 -34.52
C ARG A 89 -0.25 -2.15 -34.84
N GLN A 90 0.81 -1.51 -34.36
CA GLN A 90 2.18 -2.00 -34.53
C GLN A 90 2.41 -3.34 -33.82
N GLU A 91 1.93 -3.49 -32.58
CA GLU A 91 1.98 -4.78 -31.87
C GLU A 91 1.20 -5.88 -32.58
N LYS A 92 -0.01 -5.58 -33.08
CA LYS A 92 -0.81 -6.54 -33.85
C LYS A 92 -0.08 -6.97 -35.13
N ASN A 93 0.51 -6.03 -35.86
CA ASN A 93 1.28 -6.32 -37.06
C ASN A 93 2.56 -7.13 -36.75
N ALA A 94 3.25 -6.85 -35.64
CA ALA A 94 4.42 -7.60 -35.19
C ALA A 94 4.07 -9.04 -34.78
N LYS A 95 2.98 -9.24 -34.02
CA LYS A 95 2.45 -10.56 -33.65
C LYS A 95 1.97 -11.35 -34.88
N GLN A 96 1.45 -10.67 -35.90
CA GLN A 96 0.99 -11.30 -37.14
C GLN A 96 2.15 -11.73 -38.07
N SER A 97 3.27 -10.99 -38.09
CA SER A 97 4.51 -11.44 -38.74
C SER A 97 5.20 -12.60 -38.00
N SER A 98 5.10 -12.66 -36.67
CA SER A 98 5.63 -13.76 -35.84
C SER A 98 4.81 -15.05 -35.94
N ASN A 99 3.57 -15.00 -36.45
CA ASN A 99 2.66 -16.16 -36.49
C ASN A 99 2.91 -17.09 -37.69
N ASN A 100 3.88 -16.74 -38.55
CA ASN A 100 4.27 -17.55 -39.71
C ASN A 100 5.44 -18.51 -39.40
N ASP A 101 5.95 -18.51 -38.17
CA ASP A 101 6.95 -19.47 -37.70
C ASP A 101 6.30 -20.79 -37.27
N SER A 102 6.81 -21.91 -37.76
CA SER A 102 6.29 -23.26 -37.47
C SER A 102 6.45 -23.68 -36.00
N HIS A 103 7.11 -22.87 -35.17
CA HIS A 103 7.49 -23.14 -33.78
C HIS A 103 6.97 -22.09 -32.78
N SER A 104 5.88 -21.40 -33.07
CA SER A 104 5.28 -20.50 -32.07
C SER A 104 4.76 -21.30 -30.86
N THR A 105 4.97 -20.76 -29.67
CA THR A 105 4.48 -21.28 -28.38
C THR A 105 2.99 -21.60 -28.42
N GLU A 106 2.21 -20.78 -29.11
CA GLU A 106 0.78 -20.93 -29.33
C GLU A 106 0.45 -22.20 -30.12
N LYS A 107 1.21 -22.50 -31.18
CA LYS A 107 1.01 -23.67 -32.03
C LYS A 107 1.45 -24.96 -31.32
N ILE A 108 2.53 -24.88 -30.54
CA ILE A 108 2.99 -25.97 -29.66
C ILE A 108 1.96 -26.25 -28.57
N ALA A 109 1.41 -25.22 -27.91
CA ALA A 109 0.36 -25.37 -26.89
C ALA A 109 -0.94 -25.96 -27.46
N GLN A 110 -1.33 -25.57 -28.68
CA GLN A 110 -2.46 -26.16 -29.40
C GLN A 110 -2.20 -27.63 -29.78
N MET A 111 -1.00 -27.96 -30.26
CA MET A 111 -0.61 -29.35 -30.56
C MET A 111 -0.59 -30.24 -29.31
N LEU A 112 -0.20 -29.66 -28.17
CA LEU A 112 -0.17 -30.34 -26.88
C LEU A 112 -1.52 -30.35 -26.16
N ASN A 113 -2.58 -29.84 -26.80
CA ASN A 113 -3.94 -29.73 -26.24
C ASN A 113 -3.96 -29.05 -24.86
N ILE A 114 -3.04 -28.12 -24.63
CA ILE A 114 -2.98 -27.34 -23.39
C ILE A 114 -4.13 -26.35 -23.44
N LYS A 115 -5.16 -26.59 -22.62
CA LYS A 115 -6.22 -25.60 -22.41
C LYS A 115 -5.58 -24.41 -21.70
N ARG A 116 -5.43 -23.31 -22.42
CA ARG A 116 -5.03 -22.02 -21.86
C ARG A 116 -6.08 -21.67 -20.81
N GLU A 117 -5.72 -21.80 -19.53
CA GLU A 117 -6.54 -21.30 -18.43
C GLU A 117 -6.84 -19.82 -18.73
N GLN A 118 -8.09 -19.44 -18.45
CA GLN A 118 -8.63 -18.11 -18.77
C GLN A 118 -7.67 -17.02 -18.29
N ALA A 119 -7.59 -15.91 -19.04
CA ALA A 119 -6.68 -14.79 -18.77
C ALA A 119 -6.55 -14.55 -17.26
N GLU A 120 -5.32 -14.71 -16.75
CA GLU A 120 -5.01 -14.65 -15.33
C GLU A 120 -5.66 -13.38 -14.76
N GLN A 121 -6.56 -13.58 -13.80
CA GLN A 121 -7.25 -12.48 -13.16
C GLN A 121 -6.18 -11.67 -12.44
N VAL A 122 -5.99 -10.42 -12.86
CA VAL A 122 -5.08 -9.52 -12.16
C VAL A 122 -5.72 -9.20 -10.83
N GLU A 123 -4.95 -9.42 -9.78
CA GLU A 123 -5.33 -9.09 -8.42
C GLU A 123 -4.22 -8.26 -7.80
N ALA A 124 -4.53 -7.03 -7.44
CA ALA A 124 -3.63 -6.17 -6.71
C ALA A 124 -4.34 -5.50 -5.53
N GLN A 125 -3.56 -5.12 -4.52
CA GLN A 125 -4.09 -4.42 -3.36
C GLN A 125 -3.13 -3.37 -2.84
N ILE A 126 -3.70 -2.28 -2.34
CA ILE A 126 -3.01 -1.23 -1.61
C ILE A 126 -3.65 -1.10 -0.23
N TYR A 127 -2.85 -1.29 0.81
CA TYR A 127 -3.26 -1.08 2.19
C TYR A 127 -2.48 0.09 2.79
N ALA A 128 -3.18 1.05 3.38
CA ALA A 128 -2.57 2.19 4.03
C ALA A 128 -3.13 2.39 5.44
N THR A 129 -2.22 2.51 6.42
CA THR A 129 -2.50 3.10 7.73
C THR A 129 -1.79 4.44 7.78
N ILE A 130 -2.54 5.54 7.83
CA ILE A 130 -1.99 6.89 7.93
C ILE A 130 -2.78 7.66 8.98
N PHE A 131 -2.10 8.11 10.04
CA PHE A 131 -2.69 8.91 11.13
C PHE A 131 -3.97 8.24 11.68
N GLY A 132 -3.88 6.99 12.09
CA GLY A 132 -5.01 6.20 12.65
C GLY A 132 -6.11 5.81 11.68
N GLY A 133 -6.05 6.26 10.43
CA GLY A 133 -6.97 5.85 9.38
C GLY A 133 -6.47 4.61 8.65
N ASN A 134 -7.28 3.57 8.59
CA ASN A 134 -7.00 2.37 7.78
C ASN A 134 -7.80 2.41 6.47
N ARG A 135 -7.14 2.12 5.36
CA ARG A 135 -7.75 2.01 4.03
C ARG A 135 -7.16 0.81 3.30
N LEU A 136 -8.04 0.06 2.63
CA LEU A 136 -7.68 -1.03 1.73
C LEU A 136 -8.37 -0.77 0.39
N PHE A 137 -7.60 -0.82 -0.68
CA PHE A 137 -8.07 -0.75 -2.05
C PHE A 137 -7.66 -2.04 -2.75
N ALA A 138 -8.64 -2.81 -3.23
CA ALA A 138 -8.39 -3.96 -4.08
C ALA A 138 -8.63 -3.55 -5.54
N PHE A 139 -7.81 -4.09 -6.43
CA PHE A 139 -7.84 -3.83 -7.85
C PHE A 139 -7.91 -5.16 -8.57
N ASP A 140 -8.82 -5.23 -9.52
CA ASP A 140 -8.95 -6.32 -10.47
C ASP A 140 -8.91 -5.79 -11.91
N ASN A 141 -9.07 -6.67 -12.89
CA ASN A 141 -9.12 -6.31 -14.31
C ASN A 141 -10.12 -5.15 -14.56
N HIS A 142 -11.34 -5.26 -14.03
CA HIS A 142 -12.39 -4.25 -14.22
C HIS A 142 -12.03 -2.91 -13.60
N THR A 143 -11.39 -2.93 -12.43
CA THR A 143 -10.94 -1.72 -11.75
C THR A 143 -9.85 -1.02 -12.56
N VAL A 144 -8.90 -1.79 -13.10
CA VAL A 144 -7.79 -1.27 -13.92
C VAL A 144 -8.32 -0.66 -15.23
N GLU A 145 -9.28 -1.33 -15.88
CA GLU A 145 -9.93 -0.83 -17.11
C GLU A 145 -10.64 0.52 -16.93
N GLN A 146 -11.08 0.83 -15.72
CA GLN A 146 -11.77 2.09 -15.41
C GLN A 146 -10.81 3.24 -15.09
N ILE A 147 -9.55 2.96 -14.75
CA ILE A 147 -8.57 3.98 -14.34
C ILE A 147 -8.49 5.15 -15.32
N PRO A 148 -8.38 4.96 -16.66
CA PRO A 148 -8.26 6.07 -17.59
C PRO A 148 -9.49 6.99 -17.56
N ARG A 149 -10.70 6.43 -17.42
CA ARG A 149 -11.95 7.20 -17.35
C ARG A 149 -12.01 8.02 -16.06
N THR A 150 -11.68 7.40 -14.94
CA THR A 150 -11.64 8.04 -13.63
C THR A 150 -10.60 9.17 -13.60
N LEU A 151 -9.40 8.95 -14.13
CA LEU A 151 -8.36 9.98 -14.22
C LEU A 151 -8.81 11.17 -15.07
N LYS A 152 -9.44 10.92 -16.22
CA LYS A 152 -10.00 12.00 -17.06
C LYS A 152 -11.09 12.79 -16.34
N ALA A 153 -11.98 12.11 -15.62
CA ALA A 153 -13.04 12.76 -14.85
C ALA A 153 -12.47 13.65 -13.73
N VAL A 154 -11.50 13.15 -12.97
CA VAL A 154 -10.81 13.91 -11.93
C VAL A 154 -10.06 15.11 -12.52
N ALA A 155 -9.33 14.92 -13.62
CA ALA A 155 -8.63 16.01 -14.29
C ALA A 155 -9.59 17.10 -14.78
N ALA A 156 -10.73 16.73 -15.36
CA ALA A 156 -11.76 17.68 -15.78
C ALA A 156 -12.39 18.43 -14.59
N GLN A 157 -12.65 17.74 -13.47
CA GLN A 157 -13.16 18.37 -12.25
C GLN A 157 -12.17 19.39 -11.66
N LEU A 158 -10.87 19.07 -11.67
CA LEU A 158 -9.81 19.98 -11.24
C LEU A 158 -9.69 21.19 -12.17
N GLN A 159 -9.74 20.99 -13.49
CA GLN A 159 -9.74 22.08 -14.48
C GLN A 159 -10.93 23.03 -14.30
N ASN A 160 -12.09 22.52 -13.90
CA ASN A 160 -13.29 23.30 -13.67
C ASN A 160 -13.34 23.97 -12.28
N GLY A 161 -12.25 23.92 -11.50
CA GLY A 161 -12.13 24.67 -10.24
C GLY A 161 -12.98 24.12 -9.08
N GLN A 162 -13.24 22.82 -9.06
CA GLN A 162 -14.07 22.22 -8.01
C GLN A 162 -13.38 22.29 -6.63
N ASN A 163 -14.05 22.89 -5.65
CA ASN A 163 -13.55 22.97 -4.27
C ASN A 163 -13.81 21.67 -3.52
N PHE A 164 -12.74 21.00 -3.12
CA PHE A 164 -12.80 19.82 -2.25
C PHE A 164 -12.68 20.25 -0.79
N ASN A 165 -13.81 20.43 -0.11
CA ASN A 165 -13.84 20.73 1.32
C ASN A 165 -13.73 19.43 2.13
N TYR A 166 -12.51 19.06 2.52
CA TYR A 166 -12.25 17.90 3.37
C TYR A 166 -11.60 18.33 4.69
N THR A 167 -12.27 18.08 5.82
CA THR A 167 -11.73 18.30 7.16
C THR A 167 -11.65 16.97 7.90
N LYS A 168 -10.43 16.53 8.26
CA LYS A 168 -10.20 15.35 9.09
C LYS A 168 -9.55 15.77 10.41
N LEU A 169 -10.22 15.49 11.52
CA LEU A 169 -9.67 15.67 12.86
C LEU A 169 -8.89 14.41 13.25
N TYR A 170 -7.65 14.58 13.73
CA TYR A 170 -6.77 13.52 14.18
C TYR A 170 -6.13 13.91 15.51
N SER A 171 -6.16 13.01 16.50
CA SER A 171 -5.42 13.14 17.76
C SER A 171 -4.37 12.05 17.83
N ALA A 172 -3.12 12.44 18.07
CA ALA A 172 -1.98 11.52 18.18
C ALA A 172 -1.74 11.01 19.62
N GLN A 173 -2.58 11.39 20.59
CA GLN A 173 -2.28 11.26 22.01
C GLN A 173 -3.44 10.67 22.80
N ASP A 174 -3.19 9.51 23.41
CA ASP A 174 -4.01 8.98 24.49
C ASP A 174 -3.59 9.65 25.80
N PHE A 175 -4.47 10.52 26.34
CA PHE A 175 -4.25 11.09 27.66
C PHE A 175 -4.53 10.03 28.73
N ILE A 176 -3.47 9.46 29.32
CA ILE A 176 -3.60 8.66 30.54
C ILE A 176 -3.84 9.62 31.71
N PHE A 177 -5.09 9.81 32.07
CA PHE A 177 -5.46 10.53 33.29
C PHE A 177 -5.12 9.63 34.49
N ARG A 178 -4.00 9.91 35.17
CA ARG A 178 -3.76 9.37 36.51
C ARG A 178 -4.37 10.37 37.49
N PRO A 179 -5.49 10.04 38.18
CA PRO A 179 -5.93 10.88 39.28
C PRO A 179 -4.79 10.91 40.30
N LYS A 180 -4.19 12.08 40.51
CA LYS A 180 -3.44 12.28 41.75
C LYS A 180 -4.47 12.12 42.86
N SER A 181 -4.14 11.31 43.86
CA SER A 181 -4.86 11.33 45.14
C SER A 181 -4.65 12.72 45.75
N THR A 182 -5.46 13.67 45.33
CA THR A 182 -5.54 14.98 45.97
C THR A 182 -6.20 14.70 47.31
N LYS A 183 -5.40 14.73 48.39
CA LYS A 183 -5.97 14.98 49.71
C LYS A 183 -6.70 16.31 49.58
N LEU A 184 -8.02 16.27 49.66
CA LEU A 184 -8.87 17.46 49.68
C LEU A 184 -8.30 18.42 50.73
N SER A 185 -8.18 19.70 50.38
CA SER A 185 -7.86 20.73 51.35
C SER A 185 -8.98 20.81 52.39
N PRO A 186 -8.69 21.24 53.64
CA PRO A 186 -9.63 21.20 54.76
C PRO A 186 -10.90 22.04 54.57
N GLU A 187 -10.96 22.92 53.57
CA GLU A 187 -12.05 23.87 53.36
C GLU A 187 -13.32 23.28 52.73
N VAL A 188 -13.33 22.00 52.32
CA VAL A 188 -14.50 21.34 51.70
C VAL A 188 -15.21 20.38 52.68
N GLN A 189 -15.11 20.59 53.99
CA GLN A 189 -15.79 19.76 55.01
C GLN A 189 -17.06 20.38 55.62
N TRP A 190 -17.50 21.56 55.18
CA TRP A 190 -18.65 22.24 55.81
C TRP A 190 -20.02 22.06 55.14
N ILE A 191 -20.13 21.31 54.04
CA ILE A 191 -21.42 21.15 53.31
C ILE A 191 -22.08 19.77 53.55
N SER A 192 -21.46 18.83 54.25
CA SER A 192 -22.02 17.48 54.44
C SER A 192 -22.77 17.23 55.76
N ASN A 193 -23.11 18.26 56.55
CA ASN A 193 -23.77 18.09 57.86
C ASN A 193 -25.17 18.74 58.00
N PHE A 194 -25.85 19.08 56.90
CA PHE A 194 -27.22 19.65 56.97
C PHE A 194 -28.31 18.89 56.21
N ALA A 195 -28.05 17.65 55.76
CA ALA A 195 -29.06 16.76 55.19
C ALA A 195 -29.02 15.42 55.93
N GLY A 196 -29.51 15.40 57.17
CA GLY A 196 -29.52 14.18 57.98
C GLY A 196 -29.87 14.38 59.45
N GLN A 197 -31.02 14.99 59.73
CA GLN A 197 -31.95 14.61 60.81
C GLN A 197 -33.23 15.45 60.74
#